data_AF-A0A954SC81-F1
#
_entry.id   AF-A0A954SC81-F1
#
_cell.length_a   1.000
_cell.length_b   1.000
_cell.length_c   1.000
_cell.angle_alpha   90.00
_cell.angle_beta   90.00
_cell.angle_gamma   90.00
#
_symmetry.space_group_name_H-M   'P 1'
#
loop_
_entity.id
_entity.type
_entity.pdbx_description
1 polymer ?
#
loop_
_entity_poly.entity_id
_entity_poly.type
_entity_poly.pdbx_seq_one_letter_code
_entity_poly.pdbx_strand_id
1 'polypeptide(L)'
;YLDGVGKQHVTLSPDVIDAITDAACHANDQGDLLESLQRCLGRLRQQQRTLLLRRHQQGVTARELARKLGYSDSRMSRLLNSLYVALKQCIEQRHAGDQQ
;
A
#
# COMPACT_ATOMS: atom_id res chain seq x y z
N TYR A 1 48.10 27.24 3.35
CA TYR A 1 48.55 26.07 2.58
C TYR A 1 47.40 25.06 2.65
N LEU A 2 46.57 24.96 1.61
CA LEU A 2 45.39 24.08 1.57
C LEU A 2 45.63 23.08 0.43
N ASP A 3 46.14 21.90 0.77
CA ASP A 3 46.38 20.81 -0.18
C ASP A 3 45.07 20.13 -0.58
N GLY A 4 44.96 19.87 -1.88
CA GLY A 4 43.73 19.50 -2.57
C GLY A 4 43.22 18.10 -2.24
N VAL A 5 41.90 18.02 -2.06
CA VAL A 5 41.17 16.76 -2.07
C VAL A 5 41.11 16.27 -3.52
N GLY A 6 42.02 15.36 -3.87
CA GLY A 6 41.98 14.64 -5.14
C GLY A 6 40.65 13.90 -5.27
N LYS A 7 39.82 14.31 -6.23
CA LYS A 7 38.56 13.63 -6.55
C LYS A 7 38.91 12.24 -7.10
N GLN A 8 38.80 11.22 -6.25
CA GLN A 8 38.88 9.85 -6.74
C GLN A 8 37.64 9.54 -7.56
N HIS A 9 37.84 9.23 -8.84
CA HIS A 9 36.78 8.90 -9.76
C HIS A 9 36.34 7.46 -9.51
N VAL A 10 35.34 7.28 -8.65
CA VAL A 10 34.74 5.98 -8.38
C VAL A 10 33.79 5.65 -9.54
N THR A 11 34.26 4.82 -10.47
CA THR A 11 33.38 4.17 -11.46
C THR A 11 32.73 2.95 -10.81
N LEU A 12 31.42 3.01 -10.62
CA LEU A 12 30.63 1.85 -10.24
C LEU A 12 30.60 0.86 -11.42
N SER A 13 30.60 -0.44 -11.13
CA SER A 13 30.39 -1.44 -12.17
C SER A 13 28.96 -1.34 -12.73
N PRO A 14 28.76 -1.65 -14.02
CA PRO A 14 27.43 -1.67 -14.64
C PRO A 14 26.42 -2.50 -13.83
N ASP A 15 26.84 -3.68 -13.34
CA ASP A 15 25.98 -4.56 -12.53
C ASP A 15 25.48 -3.90 -11.23
N VAL A 16 26.31 -3.05 -10.62
CA VAL A 16 25.93 -2.31 -9.40
C VAL A 16 24.99 -1.16 -9.74
N ILE A 17 25.20 -0.49 -10.88
CA ILE A 17 24.28 0.54 -11.37
C ILE A 17 22.91 -0.08 -11.68
N ASP A 18 22.89 -1.24 -12.31
CA ASP A 18 21.66 -1.97 -12.64
C ASP A 18 20.93 -2.43 -11.37
N ALA A 19 21.65 -2.99 -10.39
CA ALA A 19 21.06 -3.41 -9.11
C ALA A 19 20.48 -2.22 -8.31
N ILE A 20 21.15 -1.05 -8.33
CA ILE A 20 20.64 0.16 -7.68
C ILE A 20 19.39 0.67 -8.41
N THR A 21 19.41 0.63 -9.75
CA THR A 21 18.29 1.07 -10.58
C THR A 21 17.06 0.19 -10.36
N ASP A 22 17.24 -1.13 -10.35
CA ASP A 22 16.16 -2.09 -10.07
C ASP A 22 15.55 -1.87 -8.68
N ALA A 23 16.40 -1.74 -7.66
CA ALA A 23 15.97 -1.45 -6.29
C ALA A 23 15.23 -0.10 -6.18
N ALA A 24 15.68 0.92 -6.91
CA ALA A 24 15.03 2.24 -6.93
C ALA A 24 13.66 2.20 -7.61
N CYS A 25 13.53 1.49 -8.73
CA CYS A 25 12.25 1.27 -9.40
C CYS A 25 11.25 0.58 -8.47
N HIS A 26 11.68 -0.48 -7.77
CA HIS A 26 10.82 -1.23 -6.85
C HIS A 26 10.42 -0.42 -5.61
N ALA A 27 11.32 0.44 -5.12
CA ALA A 27 11.05 1.33 -4.00
C ALA A 27 10.03 2.42 -4.37
N ASN A 28 10.11 2.98 -5.58
CA ASN A 28 9.13 3.95 -6.07
C ASN A 28 7.74 3.31 -6.23
N ASP A 29 7.65 2.13 -6.84
CA ASP A 29 6.38 1.42 -7.01
C ASP A 29 5.67 1.14 -5.66
N GLN A 30 6.43 0.80 -4.62
CA GLN A 30 5.88 0.63 -3.27
C GLN A 30 5.41 1.94 -2.65
N GLY A 31 6.15 3.04 -2.86
CA GLY A 31 5.76 4.38 -2.43
C GLY A 31 4.43 4.81 -3.04
N ASP A 32 4.28 4.61 -4.35
CA ASP A 32 3.08 4.97 -5.11
C ASP A 32 1.87 4.11 -4.73
N LEU A 33 2.08 2.82 -4.47
CA LEU A 33 1.05 1.91 -3.97
C LEU A 33 0.56 2.32 -2.58
N LEU A 34 1.46 2.65 -1.65
CA LEU A 34 1.11 3.08 -0.30
C LEU A 34 0.37 4.42 -0.31
N GLU A 35 0.79 5.36 -1.14
CA GLU A 35 0.12 6.65 -1.30
C GLU A 35 -1.29 6.46 -1.88
N SER A 36 -1.42 5.62 -2.91
CA SER A 36 -2.70 5.28 -3.51
C SER A 36 -3.64 4.61 -2.52
N LEU A 37 -3.13 3.67 -1.72
CA LEU A 37 -3.89 3.03 -0.65
C LEU A 37 -4.35 4.04 0.41
N GLN A 38 -3.47 4.93 0.88
CA GLN A 38 -3.85 5.97 1.86
C GLN A 38 -4.96 6.88 1.34
N ARG A 39 -4.85 7.33 0.09
CA ARG A 39 -5.88 8.16 -0.56
C ARG A 39 -7.20 7.41 -0.70
N CYS A 40 -7.16 6.14 -1.11
CA CYS A 40 -8.35 5.29 -1.24
C CYS A 40 -9.01 5.00 0.11
N LEU A 41 -8.22 4.74 1.16
CA LEU A 41 -8.72 4.66 2.54
C LEU A 41 -9.39 5.99 2.94
N GLY A 42 -8.83 7.14 2.54
CA GLY A 42 -9.40 8.48 2.71
C GLY A 42 -10.77 8.71 2.07
N ARG A 43 -11.21 7.87 1.13
CA ARG A 43 -12.55 7.93 0.52
C ARG A 43 -13.59 7.07 1.25
N LEU A 44 -13.15 6.10 2.05
CA LEU A 44 -14.05 5.26 2.83
C LEU A 44 -14.75 6.06 3.93
N ARG A 45 -15.98 5.69 4.27
CA ARG A 45 -16.67 6.25 5.44
C ARG A 45 -15.95 5.81 6.72
N GLN A 46 -16.05 6.61 7.78
CA GLN A 46 -15.38 6.33 9.05
C GLN A 46 -15.69 4.92 9.60
N GLN A 47 -16.95 4.49 9.54
CA GLN A 47 -17.37 3.15 9.97
C GLN A 47 -16.69 2.03 9.19
N GLN A 48 -16.45 2.24 7.89
CA GLN A 48 -15.80 1.26 7.01
C GLN A 48 -14.30 1.16 7.31
N ARG A 49 -13.63 2.29 7.57
CA ARG A 49 -12.23 2.31 8.02
C ARG A 49 -12.05 1.61 9.35
N THR A 50 -12.92 1.90 10.32
CA THR A 50 -12.88 1.24 11.64
C THR A 50 -13.06 -0.26 11.52
N LEU A 51 -13.94 -0.73 10.62
CA LEU A 51 -14.12 -2.16 10.40
C LEU A 51 -12.87 -2.83 9.81
N LEU A 52 -12.24 -2.19 8.83
CA LEU A 52 -10.98 -2.68 8.24
C LEU A 52 -9.84 -2.71 9.27
N LEU A 53 -9.69 -1.64 10.05
CA LEU A 53 -8.70 -1.56 11.12
C LEU A 53 -8.87 -2.72 12.12
N ARG A 54 -10.10 -2.98 12.56
CA ARG A 54 -10.38 -4.11 13.47
C ARG A 54 -10.13 -5.47 12.80
N ARG A 55 -10.43 -5.62 11.51
CA ARG A 55 -10.17 -6.88 10.77
C ARG A 55 -8.68 -7.18 10.61
N HIS A 56 -7.84 -6.16 10.48
CA HIS A 56 -6.39 -6.30 10.36
C HIS A 56 -5.66 -6.42 11.70
N GLN A 57 -6.37 -6.35 12.83
CA GLN A 57 -5.80 -6.75 14.12
C GLN A 57 -5.53 -8.26 14.15
N GLN A 58 -4.39 -8.64 14.72
CA GLN A 58 -4.00 -10.05 14.82
C GLN A 58 -5.07 -10.87 15.57
N GLY A 59 -5.41 -12.04 15.02
CA GLY A 59 -6.37 -12.97 15.62
C GLY A 59 -7.85 -12.64 15.39
N VAL A 60 -8.19 -11.44 14.88
CA VAL A 60 -9.59 -11.04 14.70
C VAL A 60 -10.17 -11.66 13.43
N THR A 61 -11.24 -12.45 13.57
CA THR A 61 -11.92 -13.09 12.42
C THR A 61 -13.17 -12.30 11.98
N ALA A 62 -13.61 -12.50 10.73
CA ALA A 62 -14.87 -11.93 10.24
C ALA A 62 -16.07 -12.36 11.09
N ARG A 63 -16.10 -13.63 11.51
CA ARG A 63 -17.13 -14.18 12.41
C ARG A 63 -17.13 -13.50 13.78
N GLU A 64 -15.95 -13.22 14.33
CA GLU A 64 -15.84 -12.49 15.59
C GLU A 64 -16.34 -11.05 15.48
N LEU A 65 -16.00 -10.37 14.38
CA LEU A 65 -16.53 -9.04 14.08
C LEU A 65 -18.05 -9.03 13.92
N ALA A 66 -18.60 -10.04 13.24
CA ALA A 66 -20.04 -10.20 13.06
C ALA A 66 -20.75 -10.26 14.41
N ARG A 67 -20.28 -11.13 15.32
CA ARG A 67 -20.80 -11.25 16.68
C ARG A 67 -20.68 -9.95 17.48
N LYS A 68 -19.52 -9.30 17.46
CA LYS A 68 -19.27 -8.04 18.18
C LYS A 68 -20.16 -6.89 17.72
N LEU A 69 -20.58 -6.89 16.46
CA LEU A 69 -21.38 -5.82 15.84
C LEU A 69 -22.86 -6.19 15.67
N GLY A 70 -23.28 -7.37 16.12
CA GLY A 70 -24.68 -7.83 16.00
C GLY A 70 -25.11 -8.13 14.56
N TYR A 71 -24.17 -8.52 13.69
CA TYR A 71 -24.45 -8.93 12.31
C TYR A 71 -24.38 -10.44 12.15
N SER A 72 -25.07 -10.96 11.13
CA SER A 72 -24.85 -12.34 10.69
C SER A 72 -23.50 -12.48 10.00
N ASP A 73 -22.92 -13.68 10.09
CA ASP A 73 -21.65 -14.02 9.42
C ASP A 73 -21.71 -13.72 7.91
N SER A 74 -22.82 -14.08 7.25
CA SER A 74 -23.03 -13.79 5.83
C SER A 74 -23.07 -12.29 5.52
N ARG A 75 -23.71 -11.49 6.38
CA ARG A 75 -23.75 -10.02 6.23
C ARG A 75 -22.34 -9.43 6.39
N MET A 76 -21.59 -9.90 7.38
CA MET A 76 -20.22 -9.43 7.62
C MET A 76 -19.29 -9.77 6.45
N SER A 77 -19.36 -11.00 5.94
CA SER A 77 -18.57 -11.41 4.77
C SER A 77 -18.88 -10.56 3.54
N ARG A 78 -20.17 -10.30 3.25
CA ARG A 78 -20.57 -9.42 2.13
C ARG A 78 -20.05 -7.99 2.31
N LEU A 79 -20.13 -7.47 3.52
CA LEU A 79 -19.69 -6.11 3.84
C LEU A 79 -18.17 -5.99 3.65
N LEU A 80 -17.38 -6.92 4.21
CA LEU A 80 -15.93 -6.96 4.02
C LEU A 80 -15.56 -7.13 2.54
N ASN A 81 -16.22 -8.03 1.82
CA ASN A 81 -15.97 -8.22 0.40
C ASN A 81 -16.23 -6.96 -0.42
N SER A 82 -17.36 -6.28 -0.17
CA SER A 82 -17.69 -5.01 -0.82
C SER A 82 -16.64 -3.93 -0.54
N LEU A 83 -16.09 -3.88 0.68
CA LEU A 83 -15.01 -2.95 1.03
C LEU A 83 -13.70 -3.26 0.29
N TYR A 84 -13.30 -4.53 0.23
CA TYR A 84 -12.10 -4.93 -0.50
C TYR A 84 -12.22 -4.68 -2.00
N VAL A 85 -13.39 -4.94 -2.59
CA VAL A 85 -13.66 -4.63 -4.00
C VAL A 85 -13.57 -3.12 -4.25
N ALA A 86 -14.20 -2.29 -3.42
CA ALA A 86 -14.14 -0.84 -3.57
C ALA A 86 -12.71 -0.28 -3.42
N LEU A 87 -11.93 -0.82 -2.48
CA LEU A 87 -10.52 -0.45 -2.32
C LEU A 87 -9.69 -0.87 -3.52
N LYS A 88 -9.85 -2.11 -3.99
CA LYS A 88 -9.16 -2.63 -5.16
C LYS A 88 -9.45 -1.77 -6.40
N GLN A 89 -10.71 -1.48 -6.67
CA GLN A 89 -11.12 -0.64 -7.80
C GLN A 89 -10.53 0.78 -7.71
N CYS A 90 -10.49 1.35 -6.51
CA CYS A 90 -9.91 2.68 -6.31
C CYS A 90 -8.40 2.70 -6.60
N ILE A 91 -7.68 1.66 -6.17
CA ILE A 91 -6.25 1.51 -6.44
C ILE A 91 -6.00 1.28 -7.94
N GLU A 92 -6.73 0.35 -8.55
CA GLU A 92 -6.61 0.02 -9.98
C GLU A 92 -6.89 1.24 -10.88
N GLN A 93 -7.94 2.01 -10.60
CA GLN A 93 -8.24 3.24 -11.34
C GLN A 93 -7.11 4.27 -11.26
N ARG A 94 -6.35 4.29 -10.16
CA ARG A 94 -5.28 5.25 -9.98
C ARG A 94 -4.01 4.83 -10.70
N HIS A 95 -3.62 3.56 -10.63
CA HIS A 95 -2.50 3.06 -11.42
C HIS A 95 -2.77 3.09 -12.93
N ALA A 96 -4.02 2.88 -13.35
CA ALA A 96 -4.40 3.04 -14.76
C ALA A 96 -4.35 4.50 -15.25
N GLY A 97 -4.52 5.47 -14.35
CA GLY A 97 -4.48 6.91 -14.67
C GLY A 97 -3.08 7.54 -14.63
N ASP A 98 -2.08 6.82 -14.11
CA ASP A 98 -0.68 7.30 -13.98
C ASP A 98 0.21 6.84 -15.15
N GLN A 99 -0.33 6.02 -16.07
CA GLN A 99 0.36 5.51 -17.26
C GLN A 99 0.04 6.30 -18.55
N GLN A 100 -0.42 7.55 -18.47
CA GLN A 100 -0.88 8.31 -19.64
C GLN A 100 -0.38 9.75 -19.67
#